data_AF-A0A5C5RVH7-F1
#
_entry.id   AF-A0A5C5RVH7-F1
#
_cell.length_a   1.000
_cell.length_b   1.000
_cell.length_c   1.000
_cell.angle_alpha   90.00
_cell.angle_beta   90.00
_cell.angle_gamma   90.00
#
_symmetry.space_group_name_H-M   'P 1'
#
loop_
_entity.id
_entity.type
_entity.pdbx_description
1 polymer ?
#
loop_
_entity_poly.entity_id
_entity_poly.type
_entity_poly.pdbx_seq_one_letter_code
_entity_poly.pdbx_strand_id
1 'polypeptide(L)'
;MPPWGVGTGFDERAAREFPRYLLADSATPTPGLQALVDDWSRYHAVKLVFAGLLALMAVQLGHRLLALAPTVLVLANVQGTVAPLSSALSLLDPHDRFLAPDLARGLYRMRMDLTGSRSAPVDELTRDFAWYHAVLAGMAIALAVVLVVAAVRAWRRGRRWWCAATVVAVVACGVLTAANVSTALDPVRGLLDFLGGS
;
A
#
# COMPACT_ATOMS: atom_id res chain seq x y z
N MET A 1 26.19 7.84 -18.99
CA MET A 1 24.84 7.66 -19.57
C MET A 1 23.86 8.47 -18.72
N PRO A 2 22.92 9.21 -19.30
CA PRO A 2 22.07 10.10 -18.51
C PRO A 2 21.13 9.28 -17.61
N PRO A 3 20.94 9.64 -16.32
CA PRO A 3 20.31 8.79 -15.32
C PRO A 3 18.80 9.02 -15.25
N TRP A 4 18.08 8.91 -16.37
CA TRP A 4 16.62 9.05 -16.38
C TRP A 4 15.88 7.71 -16.22
N GLY A 5 16.51 6.74 -15.53
CA GLY A 5 15.84 5.52 -15.06
C GLY A 5 14.89 5.82 -13.89
N VAL A 6 13.94 6.75 -14.07
CA VAL A 6 12.79 6.84 -13.18
C VAL A 6 12.03 5.52 -13.38
N GLY A 7 12.01 4.65 -12.37
CA GLY A 7 11.17 3.46 -12.40
C GLY A 7 11.85 2.09 -12.48
N THR A 8 13.19 1.98 -12.44
CA THR A 8 13.89 0.69 -12.62
C THR A 8 14.76 0.30 -11.42
N GLY A 9 14.85 -1.00 -11.13
CA GLY A 9 15.72 -1.56 -10.06
C GLY A 9 15.28 -1.17 -8.65
N PHE A 10 13.98 -0.99 -8.43
CA PHE A 10 13.44 -0.57 -7.13
C PHE A 10 13.65 -1.62 -6.03
N ASP A 11 13.46 -2.89 -6.38
CA ASP A 11 13.77 -4.08 -5.60
C ASP A 11 15.26 -4.12 -5.18
N GLU A 12 16.18 -4.03 -6.13
CA GLU A 12 17.63 -4.05 -5.84
C GLU A 12 18.05 -2.86 -4.96
N ARG A 13 17.48 -1.68 -5.21
CA ARG A 13 17.68 -0.48 -4.38
C ARG A 13 17.11 -0.70 -2.97
N ALA A 14 15.91 -1.24 -2.85
CA ALA A 14 15.28 -1.51 -1.56
C ALA A 14 16.15 -2.47 -0.74
N ALA A 15 16.55 -3.61 -1.33
CA ALA A 15 17.40 -4.61 -0.69
C ALA A 15 18.74 -4.03 -0.20
N ARG A 16 19.27 -3.01 -0.90
CA ARG A 16 20.53 -2.34 -0.53
C ARG A 16 20.35 -1.24 0.53
N GLU A 17 19.29 -0.43 0.46
CA GLU A 17 19.16 0.78 1.27
C GLU A 17 18.39 0.56 2.58
N PHE A 18 17.40 -0.35 2.62
CA PHE A 18 16.68 -0.67 3.87
C PHE A 18 17.59 -1.19 4.99
N PRO A 19 18.57 -2.08 4.76
CA PRO A 19 19.46 -2.54 5.82
C PRO A 19 20.22 -1.41 6.49
N ARG A 20 20.71 -0.45 5.70
CA ARG A 20 21.45 0.71 6.21
C ARG A 20 20.59 1.61 7.08
N TYR A 21 19.32 1.77 6.71
CA TYR A 21 18.37 2.52 7.49
C TYR A 21 17.97 1.80 8.78
N LEU A 22 17.62 0.52 8.70
CA LEU A 22 17.22 -0.29 9.86
C LEU A 22 18.35 -0.46 10.88
N LEU A 23 19.61 -0.46 10.42
CA LEU A 23 20.78 -0.54 11.28
C LEU A 23 21.24 0.83 11.79
N ALA A 24 20.70 1.93 11.28
CA ALA A 24 20.96 3.27 11.80
C ALA A 24 20.08 3.58 13.01
N ASP A 25 20.54 4.46 13.90
CA ASP A 25 19.77 4.88 15.09
C ASP A 25 18.99 6.19 14.83
N SER A 26 18.52 6.40 13.61
CA SER A 26 17.86 7.63 13.17
C SER A 26 16.47 7.35 12.59
N ALA A 27 15.49 8.19 12.95
CA ALA A 27 14.17 8.18 12.30
C ALA A 27 14.21 8.74 10.88
N THR A 28 15.25 9.50 10.53
CA THR A 28 15.40 10.07 9.18
C THR A 28 15.98 9.01 8.25
N PRO A 29 15.34 8.73 7.10
CA PRO A 29 15.90 7.84 6.09
C PRO A 29 17.30 8.25 5.66
N THR A 30 18.15 7.26 5.37
CA THR A 30 19.46 7.53 4.77
C THR A 30 19.26 8.23 3.41
N PRO A 31 20.22 9.04 2.93
CA PRO A 31 20.06 9.72 1.64
C PRO A 31 19.71 8.78 0.48
N GLY A 32 20.26 7.56 0.48
CA GLY A 32 19.95 6.53 -0.51
C GLY A 32 18.50 6.02 -0.41
N LEU A 33 18.02 5.76 0.81
CA LEU A 33 16.64 5.35 1.04
C LEU A 33 15.66 6.48 0.74
N GLN A 34 15.97 7.72 1.12
CA GLN A 34 15.13 8.87 0.79
C GLN A 34 14.97 9.03 -0.72
N ALA A 35 16.07 8.94 -1.48
CA ALA A 35 16.00 9.00 -2.94
C ALA A 35 15.16 7.86 -3.55
N LEU A 36 15.23 6.66 -2.98
CA LEU A 36 14.37 5.54 -3.38
C LEU A 36 12.89 5.83 -3.10
N VAL A 37 12.56 6.29 -1.90
CA VAL A 37 11.20 6.64 -1.48
C VAL A 37 10.63 7.77 -2.33
N ASP A 38 11.42 8.78 -2.65
CA ASP A 38 11.01 9.91 -3.50
C ASP A 38 10.72 9.45 -4.94
N ASP A 39 11.59 8.62 -5.52
CA ASP A 39 11.40 8.08 -6.87
C ASP A 39 10.16 7.16 -6.93
N TRP A 40 9.99 6.31 -5.92
CA TRP A 40 8.86 5.40 -5.80
C TRP A 40 7.54 6.15 -5.64
N SER A 41 7.50 7.15 -4.78
CA SER A 41 6.34 8.02 -4.58
C SER A 41 5.97 8.77 -5.87
N ARG A 42 6.97 9.34 -6.58
CA ARG A 42 6.75 10.01 -7.88
C ARG A 42 6.19 9.05 -8.92
N TYR A 43 6.71 7.83 -8.99
CA TYR A 43 6.22 6.79 -9.89
C TYR A 43 4.74 6.48 -9.66
N HIS A 44 4.33 6.33 -8.40
CA HIS A 44 2.92 6.14 -8.04
C HIS A 44 2.07 7.38 -8.30
N ALA A 45 2.59 8.58 -8.04
CA ALA A 45 1.89 9.84 -8.30
C ALA A 45 1.57 10.01 -9.80
N VAL A 46 2.53 9.69 -10.68
CA VAL A 46 2.32 9.73 -12.13
C VAL A 46 1.21 8.76 -12.54
N LYS A 47 1.25 7.51 -12.06
CA LYS A 47 0.18 6.52 -12.33
C LYS A 47 -1.18 6.98 -11.81
N LEU A 48 -1.21 7.56 -10.61
CA LEU A 48 -2.42 8.10 -9.99
C LEU A 48 -3.07 9.17 -10.87
N VAL A 49 -2.27 10.12 -11.39
CA VAL A 49 -2.76 11.18 -12.28
C VAL A 49 -3.32 10.60 -13.57
N PHE A 50 -2.57 9.75 -14.27
CA PHE A 50 -3.04 9.14 -15.53
C PHE A 50 -4.30 8.29 -15.33
N ALA A 51 -4.33 7.48 -14.28
CA ALA A 51 -5.50 6.67 -13.94
C ALA A 51 -6.72 7.55 -13.61
N GLY A 52 -6.53 8.64 -12.86
CA GLY A 52 -7.59 9.60 -12.55
C GLY A 52 -8.19 10.26 -13.79
N LEU A 53 -7.33 10.71 -14.72
CA LEU A 53 -7.76 11.29 -15.99
C LEU A 53 -8.53 10.29 -16.86
N LEU A 54 -8.05 9.04 -16.94
CA LEU A 54 -8.73 7.97 -17.68
C LEU A 54 -10.09 7.63 -17.07
N ALA A 55 -10.17 7.54 -15.73
CA ALA A 55 -11.44 7.30 -15.03
C ALA A 55 -12.44 8.43 -15.29
N LEU A 56 -12.00 9.69 -15.19
CA LEU A 56 -12.82 10.86 -15.47
C LEU A 56 -13.33 10.84 -16.91
N MET A 57 -12.44 10.62 -17.88
CA MET A 57 -12.79 10.54 -19.31
C MET A 57 -13.82 9.43 -19.57
N ALA A 58 -13.62 8.23 -19.04
CA ALA A 58 -14.55 7.11 -19.20
C ALA A 58 -15.94 7.42 -18.62
N VAL A 59 -16.01 8.10 -17.47
CA VAL A 59 -17.29 8.52 -16.88
C VAL A 59 -18.00 9.57 -17.74
N GLN A 60 -17.27 10.58 -18.23
CA GLN A 60 -17.82 11.65 -19.08
C GLN A 60 -18.35 11.11 -20.41
N LEU A 61 -17.69 10.11 -20.98
CA LEU A 61 -18.13 9.41 -22.21
C LEU A 61 -19.23 8.37 -21.97
N GLY A 62 -19.70 8.20 -20.73
CA GLY A 62 -20.77 7.25 -20.39
C GLY A 62 -20.31 5.79 -20.21
N HIS A 63 -19.03 5.49 -20.36
CA HIS A 63 -18.44 4.16 -20.23
C HIS A 63 -18.14 3.77 -18.77
N ARG A 64 -19.19 3.71 -17.95
CA ARG A 64 -19.08 3.47 -16.49
C ARG A 64 -18.42 2.15 -16.12
N LEU A 65 -18.60 1.11 -16.94
CA LEU A 65 -17.95 -0.19 -16.71
C LEU A 65 -16.44 -0.10 -16.98
N LEU A 66 -16.04 0.59 -18.05
CA LEU A 66 -14.62 0.80 -18.36
C LEU A 66 -13.94 1.68 -17.32
N ALA A 67 -14.66 2.61 -16.68
CA ALA A 67 -14.13 3.46 -15.62
C ALA A 67 -13.69 2.67 -14.37
N LEU A 68 -14.13 1.43 -14.17
CA LEU A 68 -13.74 0.62 -13.02
C LEU A 68 -12.25 0.29 -13.01
N ALA A 69 -11.69 -0.08 -14.15
CA ALA A 69 -10.26 -0.43 -14.27
C ALA A 69 -9.32 0.72 -13.85
N PRO A 70 -9.43 1.95 -14.41
CA PRO A 70 -8.62 3.07 -13.96
C PRO A 70 -8.98 3.53 -12.53
N THR A 71 -10.20 3.32 -12.06
CA THR A 71 -10.53 3.58 -10.64
C THR A 71 -9.76 2.64 -9.71
N VAL A 72 -9.67 1.34 -10.02
CA VAL A 72 -8.84 0.40 -9.26
C VAL A 72 -7.36 0.81 -9.30
N LEU A 73 -6.87 1.27 -10.46
CA LEU A 73 -5.52 1.81 -10.56
C LEU A 73 -5.31 3.04 -9.68
N VAL A 74 -6.27 3.97 -9.61
CA VAL A 74 -6.21 5.12 -8.68
C VAL A 74 -6.02 4.61 -7.25
N LEU A 75 -6.90 3.72 -6.79
CA LEU A 75 -6.83 3.19 -5.41
C LEU A 75 -5.50 2.51 -5.11
N ALA A 76 -5.00 1.68 -6.04
CA ALA A 76 -3.72 0.99 -5.90
C ALA A 76 -2.50 1.92 -5.86
N ASN A 77 -2.62 3.14 -6.40
CA ASN A 77 -1.50 4.10 -6.45
C ASN A 77 -1.58 5.18 -5.38
N VAL A 78 -2.75 5.45 -4.77
CA VAL A 78 -2.87 6.36 -3.63
C VAL A 78 -1.96 5.92 -2.49
N GLN A 79 -1.99 4.64 -2.13
CA GLN A 79 -1.20 4.10 -1.02
C GLN A 79 0.32 4.29 -1.20
N GLY A 80 0.82 4.16 -2.44
CA GLY A 80 2.24 4.36 -2.75
C GLY A 80 2.70 5.81 -2.69
N THR A 81 1.77 6.78 -2.74
CA THR A 81 2.05 8.21 -2.55
C THR A 81 1.92 8.67 -1.11
N VAL A 82 0.99 8.07 -0.35
CA VAL A 82 0.61 8.54 0.99
C VAL A 82 1.44 7.89 2.10
N ALA A 83 1.89 6.64 1.91
CA ALA A 83 2.77 5.94 2.83
C ALA A 83 3.93 5.29 2.03
N PRO A 84 4.83 6.12 1.49
CA PRO A 84 5.78 5.70 0.48
C PRO A 84 6.90 4.83 1.07
N LEU A 85 7.19 4.94 2.37
CA LEU A 85 8.21 4.15 3.04
C LEU A 85 7.76 2.69 3.21
N SER A 86 6.56 2.46 3.71
CA SER A 86 5.93 1.14 3.84
C SER A 86 5.62 0.52 2.49
N SER A 87 5.19 1.33 1.52
CA SER A 87 5.02 0.87 0.15
C SER A 87 6.36 0.51 -0.52
N ALA A 88 7.45 1.19 -0.19
CA ALA A 88 8.78 0.80 -0.66
C ALA A 88 9.29 -0.46 0.07
N LEU A 89 8.92 -0.67 1.34
CA LEU A 89 9.26 -1.88 2.09
C LEU A 89 8.70 -3.15 1.43
N SER A 90 7.52 -3.06 0.79
CA SER A 90 6.93 -4.19 0.05
C SER A 90 7.69 -4.57 -1.22
N LEU A 91 8.70 -3.79 -1.64
CA LEU A 91 9.60 -4.14 -2.74
C LEU A 91 10.62 -5.22 -2.33
N LEU A 92 10.82 -5.46 -1.04
CA LEU A 92 11.75 -6.48 -0.57
C LEU A 92 11.25 -7.87 -0.96
N ASP A 93 11.96 -8.52 -1.89
CA ASP A 93 11.67 -9.90 -2.27
C ASP A 93 12.05 -10.83 -1.09
N PRO A 94 11.16 -11.75 -0.66
CA PRO A 94 11.53 -12.80 0.29
C PRO A 94 12.79 -13.58 -0.11
N HIS A 95 13.06 -13.76 -1.41
CA HIS A 95 14.26 -14.43 -1.91
C HIS A 95 15.55 -13.66 -1.61
N ASP A 96 15.51 -12.32 -1.63
CA ASP A 96 16.69 -11.48 -1.38
C ASP A 96 17.19 -11.61 0.06
N ARG A 97 16.30 -11.96 1.01
CA ARG A 97 16.65 -12.18 2.42
C ARG A 97 17.71 -13.26 2.59
N PHE A 98 17.75 -14.25 1.68
CA PHE A 98 18.72 -15.33 1.72
C PHE A 98 20.02 -15.00 0.99
N LEU A 99 19.99 -14.04 0.06
CA LEU A 99 21.12 -13.67 -0.79
C LEU A 99 21.91 -12.47 -0.24
N ALA A 100 21.28 -11.60 0.57
CA ALA A 100 21.88 -10.39 1.12
C ALA A 100 22.02 -10.46 2.65
N PRO A 101 23.23 -10.74 3.20
CA PRO A 101 23.44 -10.90 4.64
C PRO A 101 23.06 -9.66 5.48
N ASP A 102 23.30 -8.46 4.95
CA ASP A 102 22.96 -7.23 5.65
C ASP A 102 21.44 -7.02 5.71
N LEU A 103 20.69 -7.42 4.67
CA LEU A 103 19.23 -7.40 4.68
C LEU A 103 18.66 -8.36 5.72
N ALA A 104 19.18 -9.58 5.79
CA ALA A 104 18.80 -10.53 6.84
C ALA A 104 19.06 -9.93 8.23
N ARG A 105 20.21 -9.29 8.45
CA ARG A 105 20.55 -8.64 9.73
C ARG A 105 19.63 -7.46 10.04
N GLY A 106 19.33 -6.61 9.06
CA GLY A 106 18.42 -5.48 9.22
C GLY A 106 17.00 -5.91 9.58
N LEU A 107 16.45 -6.91 8.88
CA LEU A 107 15.13 -7.46 9.16
C LEU A 107 15.06 -8.20 10.50
N TYR A 108 16.15 -8.90 10.89
CA TYR A 108 16.26 -9.50 12.21
C TYR A 108 16.24 -8.44 13.32
N ARG A 109 17.02 -7.36 13.17
CA ARG A 109 17.00 -6.23 14.11
C ARG A 109 15.61 -5.59 14.20
N MET A 110 14.96 -5.35 13.06
CA MET A 110 13.59 -4.84 13.01
C MET A 110 12.62 -5.73 13.78
N ARG A 111 12.72 -7.05 13.61
CA ARG A 111 11.88 -8.01 14.36
C ARG A 111 12.12 -7.91 15.87
N MET A 112 13.37 -7.82 16.31
CA MET A 112 13.70 -7.67 17.73
C MET A 112 13.14 -6.36 18.31
N ASP A 113 13.32 -5.25 17.60
CA ASP A 113 12.83 -3.92 18.00
C ASP A 113 11.30 -3.88 18.09
N LEU A 114 10.59 -4.55 17.16
CA LEU A 114 9.13 -4.66 17.18
C LEU A 114 8.60 -5.44 18.40
N THR A 115 9.35 -6.44 18.88
CA THR A 115 8.99 -7.22 20.08
C THR A 115 9.47 -6.60 21.40
N GLY A 116 10.30 -5.55 21.32
CA GLY A 116 10.95 -4.92 22.47
C GLY A 116 10.81 -3.41 22.46
N SER A 117 11.92 -2.71 22.70
CA SER A 117 11.98 -1.25 22.59
C SER A 117 12.22 -0.87 21.14
N ARG A 118 11.29 -0.13 20.54
CA ARG A 118 11.38 0.29 19.14
C ARG A 118 12.49 1.33 18.96
N SER A 119 13.41 1.03 18.06
CA SER A 119 14.38 2.02 17.58
C SER A 119 13.69 3.09 16.73
N ALA A 120 14.33 4.24 16.59
CA ALA A 120 13.84 5.37 15.80
C ALA A 120 13.40 4.99 14.36
N PRO A 121 14.16 4.21 13.56
CA PRO A 121 13.73 3.85 12.21
C PRO A 121 12.52 2.91 12.20
N VAL A 122 12.41 2.01 13.18
CA VAL A 122 11.32 1.05 13.30
C VAL A 122 10.03 1.74 13.77
N ASP A 123 10.13 2.74 14.66
CA ASP A 123 8.98 3.55 15.07
C ASP A 123 8.40 4.33 13.88
N GLU A 124 9.25 4.94 13.05
CA GLU A 124 8.84 5.63 11.82
C GLU A 124 8.16 4.67 10.83
N LEU A 125 8.76 3.50 10.57
CA LEU A 125 8.15 2.46 9.73
C LEU A 125 6.80 2.00 10.27
N THR A 126 6.70 1.81 11.59
CA THR A 126 5.45 1.39 12.24
C THR A 126 4.35 2.43 12.04
N ARG A 127 4.68 3.71 12.18
CA ARG A 127 3.75 4.82 11.98
C ARG A 127 3.29 4.93 10.52
N ASP A 128 4.23 4.87 9.58
CA ASP A 128 3.93 4.89 8.15
C ASP A 128 3.08 3.68 7.73
N PHE A 129 3.34 2.50 8.30
CA PHE A 129 2.59 1.27 8.04
C PHE A 129 1.16 1.35 8.57
N ALA A 130 0.97 1.90 9.77
CA ALA A 130 -0.36 2.18 10.31
C ALA A 130 -1.15 3.12 9.38
N TRP A 131 -0.49 4.16 8.87
CA TRP A 131 -1.10 5.11 7.94
C TRP A 131 -1.48 4.48 6.60
N TYR A 132 -0.61 3.63 6.04
CA TYR A 132 -0.88 2.84 4.84
C TYR A 132 -2.18 2.03 4.98
N HIS A 133 -2.34 1.29 6.08
CA HIS A 133 -3.52 0.47 6.33
C HIS A 133 -4.77 1.31 6.65
N ALA A 134 -4.63 2.45 7.33
CA ALA A 134 -5.74 3.38 7.56
C ALA A 134 -6.29 3.93 6.23
N VAL A 135 -5.43 4.27 5.28
CA VAL A 135 -5.81 4.73 3.94
C VAL A 135 -6.52 3.61 3.16
N LEU A 136 -6.01 2.38 3.22
CA LEU A 136 -6.68 1.21 2.63
C LEU A 136 -8.09 1.00 3.20
N ALA A 137 -8.24 1.09 4.52
CA ALA A 137 -9.54 1.01 5.18
C ALA A 137 -10.48 2.12 4.71
N GLY A 138 -10.01 3.37 4.65
CA GLY A 138 -10.78 4.51 4.16
C GLY A 138 -11.29 4.32 2.72
N MET A 139 -10.42 3.84 1.82
CA MET A 139 -10.78 3.53 0.44
C MET A 139 -11.82 2.40 0.34
N ALA A 140 -11.66 1.34 1.15
CA ALA A 140 -12.60 0.23 1.20
C ALA A 140 -13.99 0.67 1.71
N ILE A 141 -14.04 1.56 2.71
CA ILE A 141 -15.29 2.17 3.19
C ILE A 141 -15.95 3.00 2.09
N ALA A 142 -15.19 3.84 1.38
CA ALA A 142 -15.72 4.67 0.30
C ALA A 142 -16.33 3.79 -0.81
N LEU A 143 -15.64 2.71 -1.19
CA LEU A 143 -16.15 1.74 -2.15
C LEU A 143 -17.42 1.04 -1.65
N ALA A 144 -17.46 0.63 -0.38
CA ALA A 144 -18.64 0.02 0.23
C ALA A 144 -19.86 0.96 0.16
N VAL A 145 -19.70 2.26 0.45
CA VAL A 145 -20.79 3.25 0.33
C VAL A 145 -21.31 3.31 -1.11
N VAL A 146 -20.42 3.39 -2.11
CA VAL A 146 -20.81 3.40 -3.53
C VAL A 146 -21.59 2.13 -3.90
N LEU A 147 -21.11 0.97 -3.45
CA LEU A 147 -21.74 -0.33 -3.70
C LEU A 147 -23.11 -0.46 -3.02
N VAL A 148 -23.28 0.05 -1.79
CA VAL A 148 -24.58 0.10 -1.10
C VAL A 148 -25.58 0.92 -1.91
N VAL A 149 -25.18 2.10 -2.39
CA VAL A 149 -26.06 2.94 -3.24
C VAL A 149 -26.40 2.21 -4.55
N ALA A 150 -25.44 1.50 -5.15
CA ALA A 150 -25.66 0.69 -6.35
C ALA A 150 -26.64 -0.47 -6.10
N ALA A 151 -26.50 -1.17 -4.97
CA ALA A 151 -27.39 -2.24 -4.53
C ALA A 151 -28.83 -1.75 -4.36
N VAL A 152 -29.02 -0.63 -3.64
CA VAL A 152 -30.35 -0.01 -3.45
C VAL A 152 -30.97 0.38 -4.79
N ARG A 153 -30.18 0.94 -5.72
CA ARG A 153 -30.65 1.28 -7.07
C ARG A 153 -30.99 0.05 -7.91
N ALA A 154 -30.24 -1.04 -7.79
CA ALA A 154 -30.52 -2.29 -8.48
C ALA A 154 -31.81 -2.94 -7.96
N TRP A 155 -31.97 -2.97 -6.64
CA TRP A 155 -33.19 -3.42 -5.97
C TRP A 155 -34.43 -2.65 -6.44
N ARG A 156 -34.39 -1.32 -6.41
CA ARG A 156 -35.49 -0.45 -6.87
C ARG A 156 -35.85 -0.63 -8.35
N ARG A 157 -34.93 -1.15 -9.17
CA ARG A 157 -35.16 -1.46 -10.59
C ARG A 157 -35.51 -2.93 -10.86
N GLY A 158 -35.77 -3.73 -9.82
CA GLY A 158 -36.10 -5.15 -9.95
C GLY A 158 -34.93 -6.04 -10.38
N ARG A 159 -33.70 -5.53 -10.41
CA ARG A 159 -32.50 -6.26 -10.86
C ARG A 159 -31.89 -7.08 -9.72
N ARG A 160 -32.58 -8.15 -9.31
CA ARG A 160 -32.24 -8.96 -8.13
C ARG A 160 -30.83 -9.57 -8.16
N TRP A 161 -30.40 -10.11 -9.30
CA TRP A 161 -29.04 -10.66 -9.46
C TRP A 161 -27.94 -9.62 -9.23
N TRP A 162 -28.11 -8.42 -9.79
CA TRP A 162 -27.17 -7.30 -9.58
C TRP A 162 -27.16 -6.84 -8.13
N CYS A 163 -28.32 -6.79 -7.48
CA CYS A 163 -28.41 -6.50 -6.05
C CYS A 163 -27.62 -7.51 -5.21
N ALA A 164 -27.83 -8.81 -5.44
CA ALA A 164 -27.12 -9.87 -4.74
C ALA A 164 -25.60 -9.77 -4.95
N ALA A 165 -25.15 -9.59 -6.19
CA ALA A 165 -23.73 -9.41 -6.50
C ALA A 165 -23.12 -8.20 -5.79
N THR A 166 -23.80 -7.04 -5.78
CA THR A 166 -23.32 -5.86 -5.05
C THR A 166 -23.30 -6.05 -3.54
N VAL A 167 -24.24 -6.79 -2.95
CA VAL A 167 -24.24 -7.09 -1.51
C VAL A 167 -23.04 -7.95 -1.14
N VAL A 168 -22.71 -8.97 -1.95
CA VAL A 168 -21.50 -9.78 -1.74
C VAL A 168 -20.24 -8.89 -1.78
N ALA A 169 -20.16 -7.97 -2.74
CA ALA A 169 -19.04 -7.04 -2.83
C ALA A 169 -18.96 -6.08 -1.61
N VAL A 170 -20.10 -5.63 -1.06
CA VAL A 170 -20.14 -4.83 0.18
C VAL A 170 -19.59 -5.64 1.36
N VAL A 171 -19.99 -6.90 1.50
CA VAL A 171 -19.47 -7.78 2.57
C VAL A 171 -17.97 -7.96 2.43
N ALA A 172 -17.46 -8.21 1.22
CA ALA A 172 -16.03 -8.30 0.97
C ALA A 172 -15.28 -7.01 1.34
N CYS A 173 -15.82 -5.84 1.00
CA CYS A 173 -15.26 -4.55 1.42
C CYS A 173 -15.29 -4.38 2.95
N GLY A 174 -16.32 -4.89 3.63
CA GLY A 174 -16.41 -4.90 5.08
C GLY A 174 -15.29 -5.74 5.72
N VAL A 175 -15.02 -6.94 5.19
CA VAL A 175 -13.90 -7.78 5.64
C VAL A 175 -12.56 -7.09 5.43
N LEU A 176 -12.34 -6.51 4.23
CA LEU A 176 -11.13 -5.75 3.94
C LEU A 176 -10.96 -4.56 4.88
N THR A 177 -12.04 -3.82 5.15
CA THR A 177 -12.03 -2.70 6.10
C THR A 177 -11.64 -3.18 7.49
N ALA A 178 -12.28 -4.24 8.00
CA ALA A 178 -12.01 -4.77 9.33
C ALA A 178 -10.55 -5.23 9.47
N ALA A 179 -10.03 -5.96 8.47
CA ALA A 179 -8.63 -6.38 8.43
C ALA A 179 -7.67 -5.18 8.48
N ASN A 180 -7.89 -4.18 7.62
CA ASN A 180 -7.02 -3.01 7.55
C ASN A 180 -7.13 -2.09 8.77
N VAL A 181 -8.31 -1.94 9.36
CA VAL A 181 -8.47 -1.21 10.64
C VAL A 181 -7.74 -1.94 11.75
N SER A 182 -7.86 -3.28 11.83
CA SER A 182 -7.12 -4.07 12.82
C SER A 182 -5.61 -3.87 12.68
N THR A 183 -5.08 -3.90 11.45
CA THR A 183 -3.66 -3.66 11.21
C THR A 183 -3.24 -2.21 11.48
N ALA A 184 -4.10 -1.23 11.20
CA ALA A 184 -3.81 0.17 11.52
C ALA A 184 -3.79 0.44 13.04
N LEU A 185 -4.62 -0.27 13.81
CA LEU A 185 -4.68 -0.18 15.27
C LEU A 185 -3.59 -0.99 15.98
N ASP A 186 -3.14 -2.08 15.37
CA ASP A 186 -2.02 -2.91 15.82
C ASP A 186 -1.00 -3.15 14.69
N PRO A 187 -0.24 -2.10 14.30
CA PRO A 187 0.70 -2.17 13.18
C PRO A 187 1.91 -3.06 13.47
N VAL A 188 2.26 -3.24 14.74
CA VAL A 188 3.39 -4.08 15.17
C VAL A 188 3.11 -5.54 14.81
N ARG A 189 1.93 -6.05 15.16
CA ARG A 189 1.52 -7.41 14.80
C ARG A 189 1.52 -7.60 13.28
N GLY A 190 0.95 -6.65 12.53
CA GLY A 190 0.93 -6.72 11.06
C GLY A 190 2.33 -6.74 10.43
N LEU A 191 3.26 -5.95 10.96
CA LEU A 191 4.66 -5.97 10.51
C LEU A 191 5.36 -7.29 10.85
N LEU A 192 5.09 -7.86 12.03
CA LEU A 192 5.63 -9.18 12.38
C LEU A 192 5.10 -10.27 11.44
N ASP A 193 3.81 -10.27 11.13
CA ASP A 193 3.19 -11.18 10.16
C ASP A 193 3.84 -11.02 8.77
N PHE A 194 4.06 -9.77 8.32
CA PHE A 194 4.77 -9.46 7.06
C PHE A 194 6.21 -9.98 7.02
N LEU A 195 6.91 -9.98 8.15
CA LEU A 195 8.26 -10.52 8.26
C LEU A 195 8.30 -12.06 8.26
N GLY A 196 7.15 -12.74 8.27
CA GLY A 196 7.04 -14.20 8.38
C GLY A 196 6.85 -14.68 9.83
N GLY A 197 6.24 -13.84 10.67
CA GLY A 197 5.91 -14.16 12.05
C GLY A 197 4.64 -14.99 12.18
N SER A 198 4.81 -16.27 12.52
CA SER A 198 4.25 -16.86 13.73
C SER A 198 5.34 -17.72 14.36
#